data_AF-A0A7J3T0Y8-F1
#
_entry.id   AF-A0A7J3T0Y8-F1
#
_cell.length_a   1.000
_cell.length_b   1.000
_cell.length_c   1.000
_cell.angle_alpha   90.00
_cell.angle_beta   90.00
_cell.angle_gamma   90.00
#
_symmetry.space_group_name_H-M   'P 1'
#
loop_
_entity.id
_entity.type
_entity.pdbx_description
1 polymer ?
#
loop_
_entity_poly.entity_id
_entity_poly.type
_entity_poly.pdbx_seq_one_letter_code
_entity_poly.pdbx_strand_id
1 'polypeptide(L)'
;MVNLPEIRNKTVTASEYINGLKQPFREKFLARKRTYQLNMEAVQQLKALKGQCMVVAFSAAWCKDCAANIPVLALLTEETGL
;
A
#
# COMPACT_ATOMS: atom_id res chain seq x y z
N MET A 1 -14.97 2.83 19.37
CA MET A 1 -14.89 1.52 18.68
C MET A 1 -14.57 1.78 17.22
N VAL A 2 -13.64 1.03 16.63
CA VAL A 2 -13.19 1.26 15.25
C VAL A 2 -14.25 0.72 14.27
N ASN A 3 -14.74 1.56 13.35
CA ASN A 3 -15.72 1.19 12.32
C ASN A 3 -15.00 0.89 11.00
N LEU A 4 -14.67 -0.38 10.75
CA LEU A 4 -13.93 -0.79 9.56
C LEU A 4 -14.68 -0.50 8.23
N PRO A 5 -16.02 -0.72 8.13
CA PRO A 5 -16.78 -0.28 6.96
C PRO A 5 -16.65 1.21 6.65
N GLU A 6 -16.73 2.05 7.67
CA GLU A 6 -16.59 3.51 7.49
C GLU A 6 -15.18 3.90 7.05
N ILE A 7 -14.15 3.29 7.64
CA ILE A 7 -12.76 3.50 7.24
C ILE A 7 -12.59 3.13 5.77
N ARG A 8 -13.06 1.94 5.37
CA ARG A 8 -12.99 1.48 3.98
C ARG A 8 -13.62 2.49 3.01
N ASN A 9 -14.78 3.05 3.35
CA ASN A 9 -15.49 4.02 2.53
C ASN A 9 -14.80 5.39 2.42
N LYS A 10 -13.96 5.74 3.41
CA LYS A 10 -13.25 7.03 3.47
C LYS A 10 -11.79 6.96 3.02
N THR A 11 -11.32 5.77 2.64
CA THR A 11 -9.94 5.53 2.22
C THR A 11 -9.87 5.13 0.75
N VAL A 12 -8.66 5.12 0.21
CA VAL A 12 -8.34 4.62 -1.13
C VAL A 12 -7.31 3.51 -1.02
N THR A 13 -7.20 2.68 -2.06
CA THR A 13 -6.14 1.67 -2.13
C THR A 13 -4.76 2.33 -2.22
N ALA A 14 -3.70 1.59 -1.87
CA ALA A 14 -2.33 2.09 -1.99
C ALA A 14 -1.97 2.50 -3.43
N SER A 15 -2.45 1.75 -4.44
CA SER A 15 -2.25 2.08 -5.86
C SER A 15 -2.98 3.36 -6.26
N GLU A 16 -4.23 3.55 -5.85
CA GLU A 16 -4.97 4.80 -6.09
C GLU A 16 -4.32 6.00 -5.42
N TYR A 17 -3.86 5.84 -4.17
CA TYR A 17 -3.12 6.89 -3.46
C TYR A 17 -1.88 7.33 -4.26
N ILE A 18 -1.03 6.38 -4.69
CA ILE A 18 0.19 6.68 -5.47
C ILE A 18 -0.18 7.38 -6.78
N ASN A 19 -1.24 6.96 -7.45
CA ASN A 19 -1.69 7.55 -8.71
C ASN A 19 -2.25 8.96 -8.54
N GLY A 20 -2.87 9.27 -7.39
CA GLY A 20 -3.39 10.59 -7.04
C GLY A 20 -2.35 11.58 -6.54
N LEU A 21 -1.10 11.16 -6.28
CA LEU A 21 -0.04 12.07 -5.84
C LEU A 21 0.31 13.10 -6.91
N LYS A 22 0.49 14.35 -6.48
CA LYS A 22 1.02 15.43 -7.32
C LYS A 22 2.55 15.36 -7.40
N GLN A 23 3.10 15.97 -8.45
CA GLN A 23 4.55 16.20 -8.53
C GLN A 23 5.00 17.18 -7.43
N PRO A 24 6.25 17.09 -6.95
CA PRO A 24 7.31 16.14 -7.37
C PRO A 24 7.25 14.78 -6.65
N PHE A 25 6.30 14.59 -5.73
CA PHE A 25 6.32 13.44 -4.83
C PHE A 25 5.95 12.13 -5.50
N ARG A 26 5.14 12.16 -6.57
CA ARG A 26 4.67 10.94 -7.25
C ARG A 26 5.81 10.07 -7.78
N GLU A 27 6.86 10.69 -8.33
CA GLU A 27 7.93 9.98 -9.01
C GLU A 27 8.70 9.03 -8.09
N LYS A 28 9.06 9.48 -6.88
CA LYS A 28 9.75 8.61 -5.91
C LYS A 28 8.92 7.39 -5.50
N PHE A 29 7.60 7.51 -5.39
CA PHE A 29 6.73 6.36 -5.07
C PHE A 29 6.66 5.39 -6.25
N LEU A 30 6.51 5.89 -7.48
CA LEU A 30 6.48 5.06 -8.69
C LEU A 30 7.82 4.34 -8.93
N ALA A 31 8.94 5.06 -8.76
CA ALA A 31 10.28 4.50 -8.90
C ALA A 31 10.50 3.34 -7.92
N ARG A 32 10.06 3.52 -6.67
CA ARG A 32 10.13 2.44 -5.67
C ARG A 32 9.22 1.26 -6.02
N LYS A 33 7.98 1.52 -6.46
CA LYS A 33 7.04 0.45 -6.87
C LYS A 33 7.62 -0.41 -8.01
N ARG A 34 8.31 0.21 -8.97
CA ARG A 34 8.90 -0.49 -10.12
C ARG A 34 10.16 -1.29 -9.78
N THR A 35 10.94 -0.82 -8.81
CA THR A 35 12.26 -1.39 -8.50
C THR A 35 12.26 -2.36 -7.33
N TYR A 36 11.23 -2.33 -6.48
CA TYR A 36 11.13 -3.24 -5.34
C TYR A 36 10.74 -4.65 -5.78
N GLN A 37 11.49 -5.65 -5.31
CA GLN A 37 11.18 -7.06 -5.49
C GLN A 37 10.61 -7.63 -4.19
N LEU A 38 9.43 -8.22 -4.27
CA LEU A 38 8.80 -8.86 -3.12
C LEU A 38 9.56 -10.13 -2.72
N ASN A 39 9.66 -10.38 -1.42
CA ASN A 39 10.05 -11.69 -0.93
C ASN A 39 8.85 -12.64 -1.09
N MET A 40 8.96 -13.59 -2.02
CA MET A 40 7.85 -14.49 -2.35
C MET A 40 7.49 -15.46 -1.21
N GLU A 41 8.43 -15.81 -0.33
CA GLU A 41 8.13 -16.61 0.87
C GLU A 41 7.19 -15.84 1.81
N ALA A 42 7.51 -14.57 2.07
CA ALA A 42 6.66 -13.69 2.88
C ALA A 42 5.29 -13.46 2.23
N VAL A 43 5.24 -13.29 0.89
CA VAL A 43 3.98 -13.15 0.15
C VAL A 43 3.08 -14.37 0.34
N GLN A 44 3.62 -15.59 0.29
CA GLN A 44 2.83 -16.80 0.50
C GLN A 44 2.26 -16.89 1.92
N GLN A 45 3.04 -16.49 2.93
CA GLN A 45 2.55 -16.42 4.31
C GLN A 45 1.43 -15.37 4.45
N LEU A 46 1.56 -14.21 3.81
CA LEU A 46 0.56 -13.15 3.85
C LEU A 46 -0.74 -13.52 3.12
N LYS A 47 -0.67 -14.32 2.04
CA LYS A 47 -1.88 -14.82 1.34
C LYS A 47 -2.82 -15.58 2.28
N ALA A 48 -2.27 -16.28 3.28
CA ALA A 48 -3.09 -16.99 4.27
C ALA A 48 -3.96 -16.05 5.12
N LEU A 49 -3.62 -14.76 5.22
CA LEU A 49 -4.36 -13.76 5.98
C LEU A 49 -5.48 -13.08 5.17
N LYS A 50 -5.66 -13.44 3.89
CA LYS A 50 -6.67 -12.82 3.02
C LYS A 50 -8.06 -12.91 3.66
N GLY A 51 -8.72 -11.77 3.80
CA GLY A 51 -10.05 -11.64 4.41
C GLY A 51 -10.07 -11.70 5.93
N GLN A 52 -8.93 -11.91 6.60
CA GLN A 52 -8.81 -11.97 8.06
C GLN A 52 -8.31 -10.66 8.67
N CYS A 53 -7.57 -9.86 7.89
CA CYS A 53 -7.07 -8.57 8.33
C CYS A 53 -7.33 -7.46 7.31
N MET A 54 -7.34 -6.22 7.79
CA MET A 54 -7.38 -5.00 6.98
C MET A 54 -6.19 -4.14 7.37
N VAL A 55 -5.34 -3.80 6.40
CA VAL A 55 -4.20 -2.91 6.61
C VAL A 55 -4.62 -1.49 6.26
N VAL A 56 -4.59 -0.60 7.25
CA VAL A 56 -4.88 0.83 7.06
C VAL A 56 -3.60 1.61 7.30
N ALA A 57 -3.09 2.27 6.26
CA ALA A 57 -1.87 3.05 6.32
C ALA A 57 -2.18 4.56 6.22
N PHE A 58 -1.68 5.32 7.19
CA PHE A 58 -1.70 6.78 7.12
C PHE A 58 -0.43 7.26 6.43
N SER A 59 -0.58 8.16 5.46
CA SER A 59 0.50 8.56 4.57
C SER A 59 0.45 10.05 4.25
N ALA A 60 1.60 10.61 3.90
CA ALA A 60 1.73 11.95 3.37
C ALA A 60 2.70 11.95 2.18
N ALA A 61 2.46 12.82 1.20
CA ALA A 61 3.26 12.88 -0.02
C ALA A 61 4.75 13.18 0.26
N TRP A 62 4.99 14.07 1.22
CA TRP A 62 6.33 14.51 1.62
C TRP A 62 7.05 13.53 2.56
N CYS A 63 6.34 12.54 3.11
CA CYS A 63 6.90 11.58 4.07
C CYS A 63 7.89 10.61 3.37
N LYS A 64 9.11 10.54 3.91
CA LYS A 64 10.19 9.70 3.40
C LYS A 64 9.85 8.21 3.53
N ASP A 65 9.43 7.78 4.71
CA ASP A 65 9.11 6.38 4.97
C ASP A 65 7.89 5.90 4.18
N CYS A 66 6.94 6.82 3.96
CA CYS A 66 5.78 6.57 3.13
C CYS A 66 6.18 6.29 1.68
N ALA A 67 7.12 7.08 1.13
CA ALA A 67 7.68 6.84 -0.21
C ALA A 67 8.46 5.52 -0.30
N ALA A 68 9.04 5.06 0.81
CA ALA A 68 9.76 3.78 0.85
C ALA A 68 8.82 2.56 0.95
N ASN A 69 7.70 2.68 1.67
CA ASN A 69 6.90 1.53 2.11
C ASN A 69 5.49 1.44 1.51
N ILE A 70 4.79 2.55 1.23
CA ILE A 70 3.46 2.49 0.58
C ILE A 70 3.52 1.82 -0.81
N PRO A 71 4.56 2.03 -1.65
CA PRO A 71 4.73 1.28 -2.88
C PRO A 71 4.84 -0.23 -2.69
N VAL A 72 5.44 -0.67 -1.58
CA VAL A 72 5.54 -2.10 -1.23
C VAL A 72 4.16 -2.64 -0.86
N LEU A 73 3.36 -1.90 -0.10
CA LEU A 73 1.97 -2.28 0.20
C LEU A 73 1.13 -2.40 -1.07
N ALA A 74 1.32 -1.51 -2.05
CA ALA A 74 0.62 -1.61 -3.34
C ALA A 74 0.95 -2.92 -4.08
N LEU A 75 2.23 -3.32 -4.11
CA LEU A 75 2.66 -4.60 -4.70
C LEU A 75 2.11 -5.80 -3.92
N LEU A 76 2.13 -5.73 -2.57
CA LEU A 76 1.59 -6.80 -1.73
C LEU A 76 0.10 -7.00 -1.96
N THR A 77 -0.69 -5.93 -2.05
CA THR A 77 -2.13 -6.03 -2.38
C THR A 77 -2.35 -6.66 -3.75
N GLU A 78 -1.54 -6.32 -4.76
CA GLU A 78 -1.62 -6.91 -6.11
C GLU A 78 -1.33 -8.42 -6.09
N GLU A 79 -0.34 -8.87 -5.32
CA GLU A 79 0.03 -10.29 -5.23
C GLU A 79 -0.86 -11.12 -4.31
N THR A 80 -1.30 -10.55 -3.19
CA THR A 80 -1.98 -11.29 -2.10
C THR A 80 -3.50 -11.13 -2.14
N GLY A 81 -4.01 -10.03 -2.71
CA GLY A 81 -5.41 -9.64 -2.60
C GLY A 81 -5.84 -9.21 -1.20
N LEU A 82 -4.87 -8.85 -0.33
CA LEU A 82 -5.09 -8.15 0.93
C LEU A 82 -5.48 -6.69 0.72
#